data_AF-A0AA96XJK3-F1
#
_entry.id   AF-A0AA96XJK3-F1
#
_cell.length_a   1.000
_cell.length_b   1.000
_cell.length_c   1.000
_cell.angle_alpha   90.00
_cell.angle_beta   90.00
_cell.angle_gamma   90.00
#
_symmetry.space_group_name_H-M   'P 1'
#
loop_
_entity.id
_entity.type
_entity.pdbx_description
1 polymer ?
#
loop_
_entity_poly.entity_id
_entity_poly.type
_entity_poly.pdbx_seq_one_letter_code
_entity_poly.pdbx_strand_id
1 'polypeptide(L)'
;MAVIGRRTGWGVPAALMGLAVLGLGLGPAASTSLIGPQSRAPWHHRGIVTSALYATRLLGGSLAVALLALASGHFALQFGIAAGLTAVAALGLALLAPGSTEPAASGA
;
A
#
# COMPACT_ATOMS: atom_id res chain seq x y z
N MET A 1 -10.57 -2.92 -46.09
CA MET A 1 -10.18 -1.69 -45.37
C MET A 1 -9.54 -2.12 -44.05
N ALA A 2 -8.21 -2.17 -44.06
CA ALA A 2 -7.39 -2.76 -43.00
C ALA A 2 -6.85 -1.67 -42.07
N VAL A 3 -7.16 -1.74 -40.78
CA VAL A 3 -6.28 -1.30 -39.68
C VAL A 3 -6.59 -2.16 -38.45
N ILE A 4 -5.90 -3.31 -38.32
CA ILE A 4 -5.58 -3.87 -37.01
C ILE A 4 -4.07 -3.68 -36.88
N GLY A 5 -3.69 -2.47 -36.46
CA GLY A 5 -2.32 -2.17 -36.07
C GLY A 5 -2.01 -2.94 -34.80
N ARG A 6 -1.47 -4.16 -34.92
CA ARG A 6 -0.80 -4.85 -33.82
C ARG A 6 0.45 -4.05 -33.46
N ARG A 7 0.32 -3.08 -32.54
CA ARG A 7 1.46 -2.70 -31.70
C ARG A 7 1.73 -3.92 -30.82
N THR A 8 2.75 -4.70 -31.15
CA THR A 8 3.20 -5.83 -30.34
C THR A 8 3.41 -5.34 -28.90
N GLY A 9 2.46 -5.72 -28.05
CA GLY A 9 2.07 -4.97 -26.87
C GLY A 9 2.96 -5.26 -25.68
N TRP A 10 4.07 -4.54 -25.58
CA TRP A 10 4.95 -4.56 -24.40
C TRP A 10 4.31 -4.02 -23.12
N GLY A 11 3.16 -3.33 -23.23
CA GLY A 11 2.49 -2.71 -22.07
C GLY A 11 2.06 -3.71 -21.00
N VAL A 12 1.49 -4.85 -21.39
CA VAL A 12 1.05 -5.89 -20.44
C VAL A 12 2.23 -6.53 -19.69
N PRO A 13 3.26 -7.07 -20.37
CA PRO A 13 4.41 -7.65 -19.67
C PRO A 13 5.19 -6.60 -18.86
N ALA A 14 5.32 -5.35 -19.33
CA ALA A 14 5.95 -4.29 -18.56
C ALA A 14 5.16 -3.94 -17.28
N ALA A 15 3.82 -3.89 -17.36
CA ALA A 15 2.97 -3.70 -16.18
C ALA A 15 3.11 -4.84 -15.17
N LEU A 16 3.13 -6.10 -15.65
CA LEU A 16 3.34 -7.27 -14.80
C LEU A 16 4.71 -7.25 -14.11
N MET A 17 5.76 -6.85 -14.83
CA MET A 17 7.10 -6.69 -14.23
C MET A 17 7.15 -5.57 -13.20
N GLY A 18 6.50 -4.43 -13.48
CA GLY A 18 6.34 -3.35 -12.50
C GLY A 18 5.60 -3.81 -11.24
N LEU A 19 4.52 -4.58 -11.40
CA LEU A 19 3.80 -5.22 -10.30
C LEU A 19 4.66 -6.22 -9.52
N ALA A 20 5.51 -6.99 -10.20
CA ALA A 20 6.42 -7.94 -9.55
C ALA A 20 7.47 -7.20 -8.70
N VAL A 21 8.08 -6.14 -9.23
CA VAL A 21 9.04 -5.30 -8.49
C VAL A 21 8.37 -4.62 -7.30
N LEU A 22 7.18 -4.05 -7.49
CA LEU A 22 6.39 -3.49 -6.40
C LEU A 22 6.05 -4.55 -5.35
N GLY A 23 5.67 -5.76 -5.77
CA GLY A 23 5.36 -6.88 -4.88
C GLY A 23 6.56 -7.33 -4.04
N LEU A 24 7.76 -7.32 -4.60
CA LEU A 24 9.00 -7.68 -3.87
C LEU A 24 9.34 -6.69 -2.75
N GLY A 25 9.09 -5.38 -2.95
CA GLY A 25 9.31 -4.38 -1.90
C GLY A 25 8.13 -4.29 -0.92
N LEU A 26 6.91 -4.21 -1.46
CA LEU A 26 5.71 -3.95 -0.70
C LEU A 26 5.18 -5.19 0.02
N GLY A 27 5.47 -6.40 -0.48
CA GLY A 27 5.08 -7.67 0.12
C GLY A 27 5.69 -7.92 1.51
N PRO A 28 7.01 -7.84 1.69
CA PRO A 28 7.63 -7.96 3.02
C PRO A 28 7.19 -6.87 3.98
N ALA A 29 7.08 -5.62 3.52
CA ALA A 29 6.57 -4.50 4.32
C ALA A 29 5.11 -4.71 4.77
N ALA A 30 4.27 -5.26 3.89
CA ALA A 30 2.89 -5.61 4.17
C ALA A 30 2.77 -6.68 5.26
N SER A 31 3.57 -7.74 5.14
CA SER A 31 3.52 -8.90 6.05
C SER A 31 4.06 -8.55 7.43
N THR A 32 5.15 -7.77 7.50
CA THR A 32 5.73 -7.32 8.78
C THR A 32 4.79 -6.38 9.54
N SER A 33 4.05 -5.52 8.84
CA SER A 33 3.01 -4.68 9.45
C SER A 33 1.86 -5.47 10.09
N LEU A 34 1.69 -6.74 9.74
CA LEU A 34 0.65 -7.63 10.27
C LEU A 34 1.13 -8.39 11.52
N ILE A 35 2.41 -8.78 11.51
CA ILE A 35 3.06 -9.51 12.62
C ILE A 35 3.13 -8.68 13.91
N GLY A 36 3.39 -7.36 13.81
CA GLY A 36 3.45 -6.48 14.98
C GLY A 36 2.14 -6.42 15.79
N PRO A 37 0.99 -6.08 15.17
CA PRO A 37 -0.31 -6.06 15.85
C PRO A 37 -0.75 -7.46 16.32
N GLN A 38 -0.53 -8.51 15.52
CA GLN A 38 -0.93 -9.87 15.88
C GLN A 38 -0.16 -10.43 17.09
N SER A 39 1.10 -10.06 17.26
CA SER A 39 1.94 -10.52 18.39
C SER A 39 1.54 -9.85 19.71
N ARG A 40 1.01 -8.63 19.67
CA ARG A 40 0.49 -7.91 20.85
C ARG A 40 -0.97 -8.24 21.19
N ALA A 41 -1.72 -8.83 20.26
CA ALA A 41 -3.13 -9.16 20.45
C ALA A 41 -3.32 -10.52 21.16
N PRO A 42 -4.27 -10.63 22.13
CA PRO A 42 -4.66 -11.91 22.72
C PRO A 42 -5.07 -12.92 21.65
N TRP A 43 -4.70 -14.19 21.84
CA TRP A 43 -4.87 -15.26 20.83
C TRP A 43 -6.28 -15.33 20.23
N HIS A 44 -7.31 -15.13 21.06
CA HIS A 44 -8.71 -15.15 20.64
C HIS A 44 -9.12 -14.00 19.68
N HIS A 45 -8.36 -12.91 19.62
CA HIS A 45 -8.69 -11.72 18.82
C HIS A 45 -7.84 -11.58 17.53
N ARG A 46 -6.89 -12.49 17.29
CA ARG A 46 -5.96 -12.39 16.14
C ARG A 46 -6.67 -12.44 14.79
N GLY A 47 -7.76 -13.19 14.67
CA GLY A 47 -8.59 -13.20 13.46
C GLY A 47 -9.20 -11.84 13.15
N ILE A 48 -9.73 -11.16 14.18
CA ILE A 48 -10.33 -9.82 14.06
C ILE A 48 -9.27 -8.79 13.62
N VAL A 49 -8.08 -8.83 14.22
CA VAL A 49 -6.97 -7.93 13.85
C VAL A 49 -6.55 -8.12 12.39
N THR A 50 -6.47 -9.37 11.93
CA THR A 50 -6.11 -9.69 10.54
C THR A 50 -7.16 -9.16 9.56
N SER A 51 -8.45 -9.42 9.85
CA SER A 51 -9.57 -8.96 9.02
C SER A 51 -9.67 -7.44 8.99
N ALA A 52 -9.52 -6.77 10.13
CA ALA A 52 -9.53 -5.31 10.21
C ALA A 52 -8.40 -4.70 9.35
N LEU A 53 -7.17 -5.22 9.47
CA LEU A 53 -6.04 -4.78 8.65
C LEU A 53 -6.28 -4.98 7.15
N TYR A 54 -6.84 -6.13 6.76
CA TYR A 54 -7.14 -6.41 5.35
C TYR A 54 -8.26 -5.51 4.83
N ALA A 55 -9.31 -5.27 5.64
CA ALA A 55 -10.40 -4.37 5.30
C ALA A 55 -9.91 -2.93 5.08
N THR A 56 -9.09 -2.41 5.99
CA THR A 56 -8.48 -1.07 5.83
C THR A 56 -7.62 -0.98 4.57
N ARG A 57 -6.86 -2.05 4.25
CA ARG A 57 -6.03 -2.11 3.05
C ARG A 57 -6.86 -2.07 1.77
N LEU A 58 -7.95 -2.83 1.71
CA LEU A 58 -8.87 -2.84 0.59
C LEU A 58 -9.59 -1.48 0.43
N LEU A 59 -10.01 -0.86 1.54
CA LEU A 59 -10.59 0.49 1.52
C LEU A 59 -9.61 1.53 0.97
N GLY A 60 -8.35 1.52 1.41
CA GLY A 60 -7.34 2.43 0.89
C GLY A 60 -7.10 2.24 -0.61
N GLY A 61 -7.06 0.98 -1.08
CA GLY A 61 -6.93 0.64 -2.50
C GLY A 61 -8.10 1.15 -3.34
N SER A 62 -9.34 0.92 -2.90
CA SER A 62 -10.52 1.39 -3.63
C SER A 62 -10.62 2.91 -3.66
N LEU A 63 -10.24 3.60 -2.57
CA LEU A 63 -10.22 5.06 -2.49
C LEU A 63 -9.17 5.65 -3.45
N ALA A 64 -7.99 5.05 -3.53
CA ALA A 64 -6.94 5.46 -4.47
C ALA A 64 -7.40 5.31 -5.92
N VAL A 65 -8.04 4.19 -6.27
CA VAL A 65 -8.60 3.96 -7.62
C VAL A 65 -9.71 4.97 -7.94
N ALA A 66 -10.60 5.27 -7.00
CA ALA A 66 -11.66 6.26 -7.19
C ALA A 66 -11.10 7.67 -7.45
N LEU A 67 -10.07 8.09 -6.71
CA LEU A 67 -9.39 9.37 -6.95
C LEU A 67 -8.70 9.41 -8.31
N LEU A 68 -8.07 8.31 -8.73
CA LEU A 68 -7.44 8.22 -10.04
C LEU A 68 -8.47 8.25 -11.18
N ALA A 69 -9.62 7.61 -10.99
CA ALA A 69 -10.72 7.62 -11.95
C ALA A 69 -11.32 9.04 -12.12
N LEU A 70 -11.41 9.81 -11.03
CA LEU A 70 -11.84 11.21 -11.07
C LEU A 70 -10.87 12.10 -11.88
N ALA A 71 -9.59 11.71 -11.96
CA ALA A 71 -8.56 12.37 -12.75
C ALA A 71 -8.38 11.80 -14.17
N SER A 72 -9.29 10.94 -14.63
CA SER A 72 -9.21 10.34 -15.96
C SER A 72 -9.16 11.43 -17.05
N GLY A 73 -8.17 11.32 -17.95
CA GLY A 73 -7.94 12.29 -19.04
C GLY A 73 -6.80 13.30 -18.81
N HIS A 74 -6.29 13.47 -17.58
CA HIS A 74 -5.14 14.36 -17.29
C HIS A 74 -4.02 13.62 -16.54
N PHE A 75 -2.95 13.26 -17.25
CA PHE A 75 -1.81 12.51 -16.69
C PHE A 75 -1.15 13.21 -15.50
N ALA A 76 -0.96 14.54 -15.57
CA ALA A 76 -0.37 15.31 -14.49
C ALA A 76 -1.20 15.26 -13.20
N LEU A 77 -2.53 15.28 -13.32
CA LEU A 77 -3.45 15.19 -12.19
C LEU A 77 -3.44 13.78 -11.58
N GLN A 78 -3.42 12.74 -12.42
CA GLN A 78 -3.29 11.35 -11.97
C GLN A 78 -1.99 11.10 -11.22
N PHE A 79 -0.88 11.61 -11.76
CA PHE A 79 0.43 11.54 -11.12
C PHE A 79 0.45 12.31 -9.80
N GLY A 80 -0.12 13.52 -9.76
CA GLY A 80 -0.22 14.32 -8.55
C GLY A 80 -1.01 13.62 -7.44
N ILE A 81 -2.13 12.97 -7.78
CA ILE A 81 -2.92 12.18 -6.84
C ILE A 81 -2.13 10.98 -6.33
N ALA A 82 -1.49 10.22 -7.22
CA ALA A 82 -0.71 9.05 -6.83
C ALA A 82 0.49 9.44 -5.94
N ALA A 83 1.21 10.51 -6.30
CA ALA A 83 2.33 11.03 -5.53
C ALA A 83 1.86 11.57 -4.16
N GLY A 84 0.75 12.31 -4.13
CA GLY A 84 0.15 12.85 -2.90
C GLY A 84 -0.29 11.75 -1.94
N LEU A 85 -1.00 10.73 -2.43
CA LEU A 85 -1.39 9.57 -1.61
C LEU A 85 -0.16 8.84 -1.04
N THR A 86 0.87 8.67 -1.87
CA THR A 86 2.13 8.04 -1.45
C THR A 86 2.83 8.87 -0.38
N ALA A 87 2.89 10.19 -0.55
CA ALA A 87 3.50 11.10 0.41
C ALA A 87 2.74 11.10 1.75
N VAL A 88 1.40 11.16 1.72
CA VAL A 88 0.57 11.09 2.93
C VAL A 88 0.76 9.75 3.65
N ALA A 89 0.78 8.63 2.91
CA ALA A 89 1.02 7.31 3.49
C ALA A 89 2.43 7.22 4.11
N ALA A 90 3.46 7.72 3.42
CA ALA A 90 4.83 7.74 3.94
C ALA A 90 4.96 8.65 5.18
N LEU A 91 4.31 9.82 5.19
CA LEU A 91 4.30 10.73 6.32
C LEU A 91 3.57 10.11 7.52
N GLY A 92 2.43 9.47 7.27
CA GLY A 92 1.67 8.75 8.29
C GLY A 92 2.49 7.62 8.90
N LEU A 93 3.20 6.84 8.07
CA LEU A 93 4.12 5.81 8.56
C LEU A 93 5.30 6.41 9.32
N ALA A 94 5.88 7.54 8.89
CA ALA A 94 6.99 8.17 9.61
C ALA A 94 6.56 8.73 10.97
N LEU A 95 5.34 9.28 11.08
CA LEU A 95 4.81 9.89 12.29
C LEU A 95 4.21 8.87 13.27
N LEU A 96 3.59 7.80 12.75
CA LEU A 96 2.92 6.77 13.56
C LEU A 96 3.72 5.47 13.65
N ALA A 97 4.90 5.38 13.01
CA ALA A 97 5.80 4.24 13.23
C ALA A 97 6.04 4.12 14.74
N PRO A 98 5.73 2.96 15.35
CA PRO A 98 5.91 2.78 16.78
C PRO A 98 7.41 2.72 17.07
N GLY A 99 8.00 3.89 17.30
CA GLY A 99 9.31 4.04 17.91
C GLY A 99 9.23 3.52 19.34
N SER A 100 10.08 2.56 19.65
CA SER A 100 10.29 2.04 21.00
C SER A 100 10.57 3.20 21.95
N THR A 101 9.55 3.65 22.67
CA THR A 101 9.72 4.50 23.85
C THR A 101 9.36 3.65 25.06
N GLU A 102 10.20 2.65 25.31
CA GLU A 102 10.36 2.19 26.69
C GLU A 102 11.49 3.07 27.26
N PRO A 103 11.18 4.09 28.08
CA PRO A 103 12.23 4.73 28.86
C PRO A 103 12.84 3.62 29.72
N ALA A 104 14.14 3.40 29.54
CA ALA A 104 14.92 2.55 30.44
C ALA A 104 14.54 2.93 31.87
N ALA A 105 13.93 2.00 32.58
CA ALA A 105 13.61 2.15 33.99
C ALA A 105 14.93 2.44 34.73
N SER A 106 15.18 3.72 35.00
CA SER A 106 16.16 4.14 35.99
C SER A 106 15.58 3.80 37.35
N GLY A 107 16.21 2.86 38.06
CA GLY A 107 16.02 2.68 39.49
C GLY A 107 15.48 1.32 39.90
N ALA A 108 16.39 0.41 40.21
CA ALA A 108 16.60 -0.06 41.58
C ALA A 108 17.99 -0.72 41.67
#